data_AF-A0A7S3ZDH0-F1
#
_entry.id   AF-A0A7S3ZDH0-F1
#
_cell.length_a   1.000
_cell.length_b   1.000
_cell.length_c   1.000
_cell.angle_alpha   90.00
_cell.angle_beta   90.00
_cell.angle_gamma   90.00
#
_symmetry.space_group_name_H-M   'P 1'
#
loop_
_entity.id
_entity.type
_entity.pdbx_description
1 polymer ?
#
loop_
_entity_poly.entity_id
_entity_poly.type
_entity_poly.pdbx_seq_one_letter_code
_entity_poly.pdbx_strand_id
1 'polypeptide(L)'
;ALAGAGVSFALGYLALSKANNLFVWHPILMTSGSVFLCTAAIDTVKRRKSMGKARAWMVQLHWFLMDAALIAMGLGLLAIYANKNKPLEKHFTTAHSWVGLTGLVLFVLNLLGGAATTLGPVLLCGKMKLLWKDVLHRTSGAMSYTCMVAAVLLGLYNKVVLMPEGWGGKFEIPVGWASPGKTWSYGNLGGERIVNYFMAATAVVYILAIFPVSHKAPKAKAS
;
A
#
# COMPACT_ATOMS: atom_id res chain seq x y z
N ALA A 1 -10.95 1.98 -6.41
CA ALA A 1 -9.90 2.44 -7.35
C ALA A 1 -9.83 3.97 -7.46
N LEU A 2 -10.87 4.66 -7.95
CA LEU A 2 -10.83 6.13 -8.19
C LEU A 2 -10.48 6.97 -6.95
N ALA A 3 -11.10 6.67 -5.80
CA ALA A 3 -10.77 7.36 -4.56
C ALA A 3 -9.30 7.17 -4.15
N GLY A 4 -8.76 5.95 -4.32
CA GLY A 4 -7.34 5.68 -4.04
C GLY A 4 -6.39 6.41 -5.01
N ALA A 5 -6.77 6.51 -6.29
CA ALA A 5 -6.05 7.32 -7.27
C ALA A 5 -6.04 8.81 -6.89
N GLY A 6 -7.20 9.35 -6.51
CA GLY A 6 -7.34 10.74 -6.08
C GLY A 6 -6.49 11.08 -4.86
N VAL A 7 -6.50 10.22 -3.84
CA VAL A 7 -5.63 10.36 -2.66
C VAL A 7 -4.15 10.38 -3.05
N SER A 8 -3.72 9.40 -3.87
CA SER A 8 -2.31 9.27 -4.27
C SER A 8 -1.84 10.44 -5.12
N PHE A 9 -2.67 10.88 -6.08
CA PHE A 9 -2.36 12.02 -6.95
C PHE A 9 -2.28 13.33 -6.17
N ALA A 10 -3.27 13.61 -5.31
CA ALA A 10 -3.30 14.84 -4.52
C ALA A 10 -2.11 14.90 -3.54
N LEU A 11 -1.78 13.78 -2.89
CA LEU A 11 -0.61 13.72 -2.02
C LEU A 11 0.67 13.93 -2.83
N GLY A 12 0.78 13.31 -4.00
CA GLY A 12 1.99 13.42 -4.81
C GLY A 12 2.21 14.81 -5.39
N TYR A 13 1.15 15.47 -5.83
CA TYR A 13 1.20 16.88 -6.23
C TYR A 13 1.72 17.76 -5.09
N LEU A 14 1.16 17.61 -3.88
CA LEU A 14 1.60 18.39 -2.74
C LEU A 14 3.05 18.07 -2.35
N ALA A 15 3.45 16.81 -2.37
CA ALA A 15 4.81 16.39 -2.04
C ALA A 15 5.85 17.02 -3.00
N LEU A 16 5.60 16.96 -4.30
CA LEU A 16 6.46 17.57 -5.32
C LEU A 16 6.48 19.10 -5.24
N SER A 17 5.37 19.72 -4.83
CA SER A 17 5.28 21.18 -4.70
C SER A 17 6.07 21.77 -3.51
N LYS A 18 6.58 20.92 -2.60
CA LYS A 18 7.12 21.35 -1.30
C LYS A 18 8.58 20.99 -1.07
N ALA A 19 9.08 19.95 -1.74
CA ALA A 19 10.49 19.59 -1.66
C ALA A 19 10.96 18.93 -2.95
N ASN A 20 12.25 19.06 -3.23
CA ASN A 20 12.91 18.45 -4.40
C ASN A 20 14.08 17.58 -3.96
N ASN A 21 13.82 16.64 -3.04
CA ASN A 21 14.80 15.65 -2.59
C ASN A 21 14.27 14.23 -2.79
N LEU A 22 15.13 13.23 -2.63
CA LEU A 22 14.74 11.85 -2.91
C LEU A 22 13.63 11.35 -1.96
N PHE A 23 13.52 11.92 -0.76
CA PHE A 23 12.46 11.62 0.19
C PHE A 23 11.06 11.80 -0.39
N VAL A 24 10.79 12.81 -1.23
CA VAL A 24 9.41 13.06 -1.71
C VAL A 24 8.84 11.89 -2.53
N TRP A 25 9.71 11.12 -3.17
CA TRP A 25 9.33 9.92 -3.91
C TRP A 25 8.82 8.80 -3.00
N HIS A 26 9.23 8.76 -1.74
CA HIS A 26 8.76 7.76 -0.80
C HIS A 26 7.25 7.81 -0.57
N PRO A 27 6.64 8.90 -0.06
CA PRO A 27 5.19 8.94 0.14
C PRO A 27 4.41 8.91 -1.18
N ILE A 28 4.95 9.45 -2.28
CA ILE A 28 4.34 9.35 -3.62
C ILE A 28 4.18 7.89 -4.05
N LEU A 29 5.28 7.14 -4.04
CA LEU A 29 5.32 5.78 -4.54
C LEU A 29 4.65 4.80 -3.57
N MET A 30 4.79 5.01 -2.26
CA MET A 30 4.11 4.20 -1.25
C MET A 30 2.59 4.33 -1.35
N THR A 31 2.05 5.54 -1.50
CA THR A 31 0.59 5.72 -1.64
C THR A 31 0.08 5.24 -3.00
N SER A 32 0.84 5.48 -4.08
CA SER A 32 0.50 4.95 -5.40
C SER A 32 0.43 3.42 -5.42
N GLY A 33 1.40 2.74 -4.81
CA GLY A 33 1.39 1.28 -4.69
C GLY A 33 0.30 0.77 -3.75
N SER A 34 0.33 1.22 -2.49
CA SER A 34 -0.50 0.64 -1.43
C SER A 34 -1.95 1.15 -1.41
N VAL A 35 -2.24 2.39 -1.78
CA VAL A 35 -3.60 2.97 -1.70
C VAL A 35 -4.28 2.92 -3.05
N PHE A 36 -3.59 3.27 -4.13
CA PHE A 36 -4.17 3.23 -5.47
C PHE A 36 -4.12 1.82 -6.11
N LEU A 37 -2.94 1.30 -6.44
CA LEU A 37 -2.78 0.08 -7.23
C LEU A 37 -3.34 -1.15 -6.50
N CYS A 38 -3.02 -1.34 -5.22
CA CYS A 38 -3.57 -2.44 -4.42
C CYS A 38 -5.11 -2.38 -4.33
N THR A 39 -5.71 -1.21 -4.14
CA THR A 39 -7.17 -1.07 -4.14
C THR A 39 -7.75 -1.44 -5.50
N ALA A 40 -7.15 -0.95 -6.59
CA ALA A 40 -7.57 -1.30 -7.94
C ALA A 40 -7.48 -2.81 -8.19
N ALA A 41 -6.39 -3.46 -7.76
CA ALA A 41 -6.21 -4.90 -7.87
C ALA A 41 -7.23 -5.71 -7.05
N ILE A 42 -7.60 -5.24 -5.86
CA ILE A 42 -8.65 -5.89 -5.05
C ILE A 42 -10.02 -5.74 -5.73
N ASP A 43 -10.31 -4.57 -6.29
CA ASP A 43 -11.55 -4.31 -7.01
C ASP A 43 -11.73 -5.22 -8.24
N THR A 44 -10.66 -5.50 -8.99
CA THR A 44 -10.73 -6.39 -10.17
C THR A 44 -11.08 -7.83 -9.78
N VAL A 45 -10.47 -8.37 -8.72
CA VAL A 45 -10.79 -9.71 -8.20
C VAL A 45 -12.19 -9.79 -7.59
N LYS A 46 -12.70 -8.71 -6.98
CA LYS A 46 -14.09 -8.65 -6.53
C LYS A 46 -15.07 -8.71 -7.71
N ARG A 47 -14.83 -7.89 -8.75
CA ARG A 47 -15.68 -7.81 -9.95
C ARG A 47 -15.67 -9.09 -10.78
N ARG A 48 -14.59 -9.89 -10.73
CA ARG A 48 -14.49 -11.19 -11.40
C ARG A 48 -15.78 -12.01 -11.35
N LYS A 49 -16.47 -12.09 -10.20
CA LYS A 49 -17.68 -12.92 -10.06
C LYS A 49 -18.78 -12.61 -11.09
N SER A 50 -18.90 -11.35 -11.53
CA SER A 50 -19.90 -10.91 -12.51
C SER A 50 -19.41 -10.90 -13.96
N MET A 51 -18.16 -11.31 -14.23
CA MET A 51 -17.51 -11.13 -15.55
C MET A 51 -17.59 -12.35 -16.48
N GLY A 52 -18.32 -13.41 -16.13
CA GLY A 52 -18.55 -14.57 -17.01
C GLY A 52 -17.25 -15.17 -17.59
N LYS A 53 -17.10 -15.12 -18.92
CA LYS A 53 -15.91 -15.62 -19.65
C LYS A 53 -14.63 -14.79 -19.39
N ALA A 54 -14.76 -13.50 -19.03
CA ALA A 54 -13.63 -12.61 -18.75
C ALA A 54 -13.05 -12.77 -17.32
N ARG A 55 -13.44 -13.82 -16.59
CA ARG A 55 -12.97 -14.08 -15.22
C ARG A 55 -11.46 -14.29 -15.12
N ALA A 56 -10.88 -14.99 -16.07
CA ALA A 56 -9.44 -15.25 -16.10
C ALA A 56 -8.65 -13.95 -16.31
N TRP A 57 -9.11 -13.11 -17.24
CA TRP A 57 -8.56 -11.77 -17.49
C TRP A 57 -8.57 -10.90 -16.23
N MET A 58 -9.65 -10.89 -15.45
CA MET A 58 -9.70 -10.13 -14.19
C MET A 58 -8.67 -10.59 -13.15
N VAL A 59 -8.31 -11.87 -13.14
CA VAL A 59 -7.24 -12.38 -12.26
C VAL A 59 -5.86 -11.98 -12.80
N GLN A 60 -5.65 -12.03 -14.11
CA GLN A 60 -4.40 -11.55 -14.71
C GLN A 60 -4.19 -10.06 -14.42
N LEU A 61 -5.24 -9.24 -14.57
CA LEU A 61 -5.17 -7.82 -14.23
C LEU A 61 -4.87 -7.59 -12.75
N HIS A 62 -5.46 -8.38 -11.85
CA HIS A 62 -5.09 -8.33 -10.43
C HIS A 62 -3.61 -8.62 -10.20
N TRP A 63 -3.08 -9.67 -10.84
CA TRP A 63 -1.66 -9.99 -10.75
C TRP A 63 -0.79 -8.84 -11.27
N PHE A 64 -1.03 -8.34 -12.49
CA PHE A 64 -0.25 -7.23 -13.04
C PHE A 64 -0.29 -5.97 -12.17
N LEU A 65 -1.44 -5.64 -11.59
CA LEU A 65 -1.56 -4.49 -10.68
C LEU A 65 -0.81 -4.71 -9.37
N MET A 66 -0.74 -5.94 -8.85
CA MET A 66 0.05 -6.26 -7.65
C MET A 66 1.56 -6.19 -7.94
N ASP A 67 2.01 -6.63 -9.12
CA ASP A 67 3.42 -6.50 -9.54
C ASP A 67 3.80 -5.03 -9.70
N ALA A 68 2.95 -4.22 -10.33
CA ALA A 68 3.14 -2.77 -10.44
C ALA A 68 3.18 -2.10 -9.05
N ALA A 69 2.33 -2.53 -8.13
CA ALA A 69 2.34 -2.05 -6.75
C ALA A 69 3.65 -2.40 -6.03
N LEU A 70 4.15 -3.63 -6.20
CA LEU A 70 5.43 -4.05 -5.65
C LEU A 70 6.58 -3.17 -6.15
N ILE A 71 6.64 -2.93 -7.47
CA ILE A 71 7.68 -2.09 -8.07
C ILE A 71 7.59 -0.66 -7.51
N ALA A 72 6.40 -0.06 -7.47
CA ALA A 72 6.21 1.26 -6.91
C ALA A 72 6.68 1.32 -5.44
N MET A 73 6.20 0.42 -4.58
CA MET A 73 6.57 0.42 -3.17
C MET A 73 8.07 0.12 -2.96
N GLY A 74 8.66 -0.76 -3.76
CA GLY A 74 10.09 -1.05 -3.74
C GLY A 74 10.93 0.19 -4.09
N LEU A 75 10.56 0.91 -5.15
CA LEU A 75 11.21 2.17 -5.52
C LEU A 75 11.01 3.25 -4.45
N GLY A 76 9.83 3.32 -3.83
CA GLY A 76 9.56 4.22 -2.71
C GLY A 76 10.41 3.90 -1.48
N LEU A 77 10.66 2.62 -1.20
CA LEU A 77 11.54 2.19 -0.11
C LEU A 77 13.00 2.51 -0.43
N LEU A 78 13.43 2.26 -1.66
CA LEU A 78 14.77 2.60 -2.12
C LEU A 78 15.01 4.11 -2.04
N ALA A 79 14.03 4.93 -2.41
CA ALA A 79 14.11 6.38 -2.35
C ALA A 79 14.35 6.88 -0.91
N ILE A 80 13.59 6.40 0.07
CA ILE A 80 13.83 6.77 1.48
C ILE A 80 15.16 6.23 2.02
N TYR A 81 15.55 5.04 1.58
CA TYR A 81 16.81 4.42 2.01
C TYR A 81 18.01 5.21 1.47
N ALA A 82 18.01 5.55 0.18
CA ALA A 82 19.08 6.28 -0.50
C ALA A 82 19.07 7.79 -0.21
N ASN A 83 17.98 8.36 0.32
CA ASN A 83 17.93 9.77 0.69
C ASN A 83 18.87 10.11 1.87
N LYS A 84 19.37 9.10 2.60
CA LYS A 84 20.28 9.28 3.73
C LYS A 84 21.73 9.23 3.24
N ASN A 85 22.41 10.38 3.26
CA ASN A 85 23.77 10.54 2.75
C ASN A 85 24.89 10.08 3.71
N LYS A 86 24.56 9.53 4.89
CA LYS A 86 25.56 9.14 5.89
C LYS A 86 25.41 7.67 6.30
N PRO A 87 26.50 6.87 6.26
CA PRO A 87 26.47 5.44 6.56
C PRO A 87 26.13 5.08 8.03
N LEU A 88 25.85 6.06 8.89
CA LEU A 88 25.63 5.89 10.35
C LEU A 88 24.20 6.20 10.81
N GLU A 89 23.27 6.46 9.88
CA GLU A 89 21.89 6.78 10.24
C GLU A 89 21.04 5.52 10.46
N LYS A 90 20.46 5.36 11.66
CA LYS A 90 19.52 4.27 11.94
C LYS A 90 18.35 4.28 10.95
N HIS A 91 18.07 3.11 10.38
CA HIS A 91 16.82 2.82 9.69
C HIS A 91 15.84 2.13 10.66
N PHE A 92 14.56 2.09 10.31
CA PHE A 92 13.55 1.30 11.02
C PHE A 92 13.38 1.65 12.51
N THR A 93 13.42 2.94 12.87
CA THR A 93 13.32 3.38 14.28
C THR A 93 11.90 3.73 14.73
N THR A 94 10.91 3.69 13.83
CA THR A 94 9.54 4.15 14.11
C THR A 94 8.51 3.03 13.92
N ALA A 95 7.36 3.16 14.58
CA ALA A 95 6.21 2.27 14.36
C ALA A 95 5.80 2.23 12.88
N HIS A 96 5.76 3.38 12.20
CA HIS A 96 5.52 3.48 10.75
C HIS A 96 6.44 2.54 9.95
N SER A 97 7.75 2.57 10.23
CA SER A 97 8.73 1.77 9.49
C SER A 97 8.62 0.26 9.77
N TRP A 98 8.30 -0.14 11.00
CA TRP A 98 8.11 -1.57 11.33
C TRP A 98 6.83 -2.14 10.74
N VAL A 99 5.72 -1.40 10.88
CA VAL A 99 4.43 -1.79 10.30
C VAL A 99 4.51 -1.82 8.77
N GLY A 100 5.18 -0.83 8.16
CA GLY A 100 5.43 -0.79 6.72
C GLY A 100 6.28 -1.96 6.23
N LEU A 101 7.39 -2.27 6.91
CA LEU A 101 8.24 -3.40 6.56
C LEU A 101 7.51 -4.74 6.70
N THR A 102 6.76 -4.92 7.79
CA THR A 102 5.95 -6.12 8.03
C THR A 102 4.91 -6.30 6.91
N GLY A 103 4.20 -5.22 6.56
CA GLY A 103 3.22 -5.22 5.48
C GLY A 103 3.83 -5.60 4.13
N LEU A 104 5.01 -5.05 3.81
CA LEU A 104 5.73 -5.32 2.56
C LEU A 104 6.27 -6.75 2.49
N VAL A 105 6.81 -7.29 3.59
CA VAL A 105 7.24 -8.70 3.66
C VAL A 105 6.06 -9.64 3.43
N LEU A 106 4.93 -9.41 4.12
CA LEU A 106 3.70 -10.18 3.90
C LEU A 106 3.20 -10.04 2.47
N PHE A 107 3.34 -8.85 1.86
CA PHE A 107 2.95 -8.61 0.47
C PHE A 107 3.75 -9.50 -0.49
N VAL A 108 5.08 -9.48 -0.36
CA VAL A 108 5.99 -10.27 -1.21
C VAL A 108 5.74 -11.76 -1.03
N LEU A 109 5.60 -12.25 0.20
CA LEU A 109 5.30 -13.67 0.46
C LEU A 109 3.95 -14.07 -0.17
N ASN A 110 2.92 -13.24 -0.03
CA ASN A 110 1.61 -13.51 -0.62
C ASN A 110 1.65 -13.50 -2.16
N LEU A 111 2.42 -12.58 -2.75
CA LEU A 111 2.62 -12.47 -4.20
C LEU A 111 3.36 -13.69 -4.75
N LEU A 112 4.46 -14.11 -4.11
CA LEU A 112 5.21 -15.30 -4.48
C LEU A 112 4.37 -16.57 -4.35
N GLY A 113 3.60 -16.72 -3.26
CA GLY A 113 2.70 -17.86 -3.08
C GLY A 113 1.59 -17.92 -4.15
N GLY A 114 1.03 -16.75 -4.52
CA GLY A 114 0.05 -16.64 -5.60
C GLY A 114 0.64 -16.97 -6.98
N ALA A 115 1.86 -16.50 -7.25
CA ALA A 115 2.61 -16.80 -8.47
C ALA A 115 2.94 -18.29 -8.56
N ALA A 116 3.45 -18.90 -7.47
CA ALA A 116 3.73 -20.32 -7.41
C ALA A 116 2.48 -21.18 -7.67
N THR A 117 1.34 -20.80 -7.10
CA THR A 117 0.06 -21.50 -7.33
C THR A 117 -0.43 -21.38 -8.78
N THR A 118 -0.19 -20.22 -9.39
CA THR A 118 -0.66 -19.91 -10.76
C THR A 118 0.24 -20.51 -11.84
N LEU A 119 1.56 -20.43 -11.65
CA LEU A 119 2.58 -20.82 -12.61
C LEU A 119 3.14 -22.23 -12.38
N GLY A 120 3.06 -22.78 -11.16
CA GLY A 120 3.54 -24.13 -10.86
C GLY A 120 3.01 -25.21 -11.81
N PRO A 121 1.71 -25.21 -12.16
CA PRO A 121 1.17 -26.17 -13.13
C PRO A 121 1.71 -26.04 -14.56
N VAL A 122 2.32 -24.90 -14.94
CA VAL A 122 2.94 -24.73 -16.27
C VAL A 122 4.05 -25.75 -16.46
N LEU A 123 4.84 -26.03 -15.41
CA LEU A 123 5.91 -27.02 -15.45
C LEU A 123 5.40 -28.46 -15.58
N LEU A 124 4.16 -28.73 -15.16
CA LEU A 124 3.58 -30.08 -15.15
C LEU A 124 2.71 -30.37 -16.38
N CYS A 125 1.93 -29.40 -16.84
CA CYS A 125 0.93 -29.60 -17.88
C CYS A 125 0.85 -28.46 -18.92
N GLY A 126 1.81 -27.54 -18.92
CA GLY A 126 1.89 -26.44 -19.89
C GLY A 126 0.77 -25.39 -19.77
N LYS A 127 -0.04 -25.43 -18.71
CA LYS A 127 -1.19 -24.55 -18.53
C LYS A 127 -1.12 -23.79 -17.21
N MET A 128 -1.38 -22.50 -17.26
CA MET A 128 -1.50 -21.67 -16.06
C MET A 128 -2.83 -21.93 -15.35
N LYS A 129 -2.79 -22.00 -14.01
CA LYS A 129 -3.99 -22.11 -13.18
C LYS A 129 -4.38 -20.74 -12.65
N LEU A 130 -5.13 -19.97 -13.44
CA LEU A 130 -5.57 -18.62 -13.04
C LEU A 130 -6.75 -18.62 -12.06
N LEU A 131 -7.58 -19.65 -12.08
CA LEU A 131 -8.80 -19.70 -11.27
C LEU A 131 -8.64 -20.70 -10.13
N TRP A 132 -8.20 -20.22 -8.98
CA TRP A 132 -8.11 -20.99 -7.75
C TRP A 132 -8.80 -20.25 -6.59
N LYS A 133 -8.99 -20.99 -5.49
CA LYS A 133 -9.51 -20.48 -4.23
C LYS A 133 -8.58 -20.99 -3.16
N ASP A 134 -8.03 -20.09 -2.38
CA ASP A 134 -7.20 -20.41 -1.25
C ASP A 134 -7.54 -19.43 -0.12
N VAL A 135 -7.61 -19.95 1.10
CA VAL A 135 -7.91 -19.13 2.27
C VAL A 135 -6.67 -18.34 2.65
N LEU A 136 -5.49 -18.97 2.60
CA LEU A 136 -4.24 -18.36 3.05
C LEU A 136 -3.87 -17.14 2.20
N HIS A 137 -3.94 -17.21 0.88
CA HIS A 137 -3.68 -16.07 -0.01
C HIS A 137 -4.64 -14.91 0.24
N ARG A 138 -5.92 -15.22 0.51
CA ARG A 138 -6.94 -14.19 0.75
C ARG A 138 -6.75 -13.52 2.11
N THR A 139 -6.47 -14.29 3.16
CA THR A 139 -6.28 -13.75 4.51
C THR A 139 -4.95 -13.02 4.64
N SER A 140 -3.84 -13.62 4.19
CA SER A 140 -2.52 -12.98 4.23
C SER A 140 -2.44 -11.74 3.33
N GLY A 141 -3.06 -11.76 2.14
CA GLY A 141 -3.19 -10.57 1.29
C GLY A 141 -3.99 -9.44 1.95
N ALA A 142 -5.09 -9.77 2.64
CA ALA A 142 -5.85 -8.77 3.40
C ALA A 142 -5.04 -8.21 4.57
N MET A 143 -4.35 -9.07 5.35
CA MET A 143 -3.48 -8.65 6.45
C MET A 143 -2.35 -7.72 5.96
N SER A 144 -1.67 -8.10 4.88
CA SER A 144 -0.64 -7.26 4.25
C SER A 144 -1.20 -5.89 3.86
N TYR A 145 -2.33 -5.86 3.16
CA TYR A 145 -2.98 -4.62 2.75
C TYR A 145 -3.37 -3.74 3.95
N THR A 146 -3.91 -4.32 5.01
CA THR A 146 -4.19 -3.63 6.28
C THR A 146 -2.93 -3.02 6.88
N CYS A 147 -1.84 -3.79 6.96
CA CYS A 147 -0.55 -3.28 7.46
C CYS A 147 -0.03 -2.12 6.61
N MET A 148 -0.10 -2.22 5.28
CA MET A 148 0.37 -1.15 4.39
C MET A 148 -0.44 0.13 4.54
N VAL A 149 -1.77 0.05 4.61
CA VAL A 149 -2.61 1.23 4.86
C VAL A 149 -2.34 1.80 6.26
N ALA A 150 -2.23 0.96 7.28
CA ALA A 150 -1.88 1.39 8.63
C ALA A 150 -0.52 2.12 8.64
N ALA A 151 0.46 1.62 7.88
CA ALA A 151 1.74 2.30 7.70
C ALA A 151 1.58 3.67 7.05
N VAL A 152 0.76 3.82 6.00
CA VAL A 152 0.47 5.13 5.39
C VAL A 152 -0.13 6.11 6.41
N LEU A 153 -1.13 5.67 7.17
CA LEU A 153 -1.76 6.50 8.21
C LEU A 153 -0.74 6.89 9.30
N LEU A 154 0.09 5.95 9.73
CA LEU A 154 1.18 6.22 10.68
C LEU A 154 2.24 7.16 10.09
N GLY A 155 2.53 7.09 8.80
CA GLY A 155 3.48 7.99 8.13
C GLY A 155 2.96 9.42 8.02
N LEU A 156 1.65 9.57 7.77
CA LEU A 156 0.97 10.86 7.76
C LEU A 156 0.95 11.49 9.17
N TYR A 157 0.60 10.70 10.19
CA TYR A 157 0.39 11.16 11.56
C TYR A 157 1.66 11.29 12.42
N ASN A 158 2.56 10.33 12.25
CA ASN A 158 3.58 9.80 13.18
C ASN A 158 3.71 10.42 14.58
N LYS A 159 3.29 9.64 15.59
CA LYS A 159 3.77 9.70 16.99
C LYS A 159 5.04 8.85 17.04
N VAL A 160 6.20 9.47 17.23
CA VAL A 160 7.47 8.73 17.24
C VAL A 160 7.57 7.87 18.50
N VAL A 161 7.15 6.61 18.40
CA VAL A 161 7.64 5.57 19.30
C VAL A 161 9.02 5.17 18.80
N LEU A 162 10.05 5.74 19.42
CA LEU A 162 11.44 5.34 19.20
C LEU A 162 11.64 3.97 19.86
N MET A 163 12.07 2.99 19.08
CA MET A 163 12.58 1.75 19.65
C MET A 163 13.89 2.07 20.40
N PRO A 164 14.07 1.63 21.68
CA PRO A 164 15.23 1.96 22.51
C PRO A 164 16.56 1.68 21.81
N GLU A 165 16.60 0.62 21.00
CA GLU A 165 17.74 0.23 20.20
C GLU A 165 17.29 -0.15 18.77
N GLY A 166 17.13 0.85 17.90
CA GLY A 166 17.17 0.57 16.46
C GLY A 166 18.54 0.00 16.04
N TRP A 167 18.55 -0.90 15.05
CA TRP A 167 19.76 -1.45 14.43
C TRP A 167 20.64 -0.32 13.84
N GLY A 168 21.89 -0.20 14.31
CA GLY A 168 23.00 0.53 13.64
C GLY A 168 23.07 2.07 13.74
N GLY A 169 23.64 2.63 14.82
CA GLY A 169 24.14 4.03 14.83
C GLY A 169 23.24 5.05 15.54
N LYS A 170 23.32 6.37 15.31
CA LYS A 170 22.39 7.37 15.90
C LYS A 170 21.63 8.06 14.77
N PHE A 171 20.30 7.98 14.75
CA PHE A 171 19.44 8.83 13.90
C PHE A 171 18.70 9.80 14.78
N GLU A 172 19.07 11.07 14.69
CA GLU A 172 18.35 12.15 15.34
C GLU A 172 17.25 12.60 14.38
N ILE A 173 16.02 12.17 14.67
CA ILE A 173 14.83 12.77 14.06
C ILE A 173 14.90 14.27 14.37
N PRO A 174 14.71 15.18 13.39
CA PRO A 174 14.65 16.61 13.69
C PRO A 174 13.72 16.82 14.89
N VAL A 175 14.15 17.56 15.92
CA VAL A 175 13.41 17.66 17.20
C VAL A 175 11.93 18.01 16.99
N GLY A 176 11.63 18.77 15.94
CA GLY A 176 10.26 19.03 15.49
C GLY A 176 9.48 17.77 15.14
N TRP A 177 10.05 16.84 14.35
CA TRP A 177 9.39 15.62 13.86
C TRP A 177 9.27 14.51 14.91
N ALA A 178 10.00 14.63 16.03
CA ALA A 178 9.87 13.72 17.15
C ALA A 178 8.58 13.94 17.96
N SER A 179 7.95 15.10 17.82
CA SER A 179 6.70 15.45 18.50
C SER A 179 5.47 15.03 17.66
N PRO A 180 4.39 14.52 18.29
CA PRO A 180 3.14 14.21 17.59
C PRO A 180 2.61 15.41 16.79
N GLY A 181 2.16 15.18 15.56
CA GLY A 181 1.57 16.23 14.71
C GLY A 181 2.57 17.24 14.14
N LYS A 182 3.88 17.01 14.28
CA LYS A 182 4.94 17.85 13.69
C LYS A 182 5.80 17.08 12.69
N THR A 183 5.22 16.09 12.02
CA THR A 183 5.91 15.28 10.99
C THR A 183 6.21 16.09 9.73
N TRP A 184 7.00 15.50 8.80
CA TRP A 184 7.17 16.06 7.46
C TRP A 184 5.83 16.36 6.79
N SER A 185 4.84 15.48 6.96
CA SER A 185 3.49 15.65 6.40
C SER A 185 2.80 16.91 6.94
N TYR A 186 2.80 17.14 8.25
CA TYR A 186 2.17 18.32 8.85
C TYR A 186 2.89 19.62 8.48
N GLY A 187 4.23 19.61 8.45
CA GLY A 187 5.02 20.78 8.11
C GLY A 187 4.98 21.16 6.63
N ASN A 188 4.83 20.19 5.73
CA ASN A 188 4.99 20.41 4.29
C ASN A 188 3.66 20.34 3.52
N LEU A 189 2.71 19.48 3.88
CA LEU A 189 1.46 19.29 3.12
C LEU A 189 0.39 20.36 3.38
N GLY A 190 0.75 21.48 4.02
CA GLY A 190 -0.16 22.61 4.27
C GLY A 190 -0.94 22.53 5.60
N GLY A 191 -0.37 21.85 6.60
CA GLY A 191 -0.86 21.87 7.98
C GLY A 191 -1.82 20.74 8.34
N GLU A 192 -2.24 20.74 9.61
CA GLU A 192 -3.01 19.66 10.23
C GLU A 192 -4.31 19.30 9.49
N ARG A 193 -5.06 20.31 9.03
CA ARG A 193 -6.35 20.07 8.35
C ARG A 193 -6.16 19.19 7.13
N ILE A 194 -5.19 19.50 6.27
CA ILE A 194 -4.93 18.75 5.04
C ILE A 194 -4.47 17.33 5.35
N VAL A 195 -3.59 17.15 6.34
CA VAL A 195 -3.14 15.82 6.75
C VAL A 195 -4.30 14.98 7.28
N ASN A 196 -5.17 15.55 8.13
CA ASN A 196 -6.35 14.86 8.64
C ASN A 196 -7.32 14.45 7.52
N TYR A 197 -7.50 15.29 6.48
CA TYR A 197 -8.27 14.91 5.29
C TYR A 197 -7.65 13.70 4.56
N PHE A 198 -6.34 13.70 4.33
CA PHE A 198 -5.66 12.54 3.70
C PHE A 198 -5.80 11.27 4.52
N MET A 199 -5.68 11.37 5.85
CA MET A 199 -5.86 10.22 6.74
C MET A 199 -7.29 9.68 6.65
N ALA A 200 -8.30 10.55 6.74
CA ALA A 200 -9.70 10.16 6.63
C ALA A 200 -10.01 9.54 5.26
N ALA A 201 -9.56 10.18 4.17
CA ALA A 201 -9.77 9.67 2.82
C ALA A 201 -9.09 8.30 2.61
N THR A 202 -7.87 8.12 3.10
CA THR A 202 -7.15 6.84 3.05
C THR A 202 -7.89 5.75 3.85
N ALA A 203 -8.39 6.08 5.04
CA ALA A 203 -9.19 5.15 5.85
C ALA A 203 -10.49 4.73 5.13
N VAL A 204 -11.18 5.68 4.48
CA VAL A 204 -12.37 5.38 3.67
C VAL A 204 -12.03 4.46 2.50
N VAL A 205 -10.94 4.73 1.76
CA VAL A 205 -10.47 3.86 0.67
C VAL A 205 -10.25 2.43 1.17
N TYR A 206 -9.60 2.27 2.32
CA TYR A 206 -9.40 0.97 2.94
C TYR A 206 -10.70 0.26 3.33
N ILE A 207 -11.62 0.97 3.98
CA ILE A 207 -12.91 0.40 4.37
C ILE A 207 -13.66 -0.13 3.14
N LEU A 208 -13.72 0.65 2.05
CA LEU A 208 -14.36 0.24 0.80
C LEU A 208 -13.63 -0.94 0.12
N ALA A 209 -12.30 -0.99 0.24
CA ALA A 209 -11.47 -2.05 -0.30
C ALA A 209 -11.62 -3.38 0.47
N ILE A 210 -11.81 -3.37 1.80
CA ILE A 210 -11.97 -4.60 2.60
C ILE A 210 -13.43 -5.00 2.76
N PHE A 211 -14.31 -4.06 3.07
CA PHE A 211 -15.72 -4.29 3.35
C PHE A 211 -16.56 -3.83 2.15
N PRO A 212 -16.90 -4.74 1.20
CA PRO A 212 -17.71 -4.35 0.07
C PRO A 212 -19.09 -3.86 0.53
N VAL A 213 -19.49 -2.68 0.05
CA VAL A 213 -20.87 -2.21 0.18
C VAL A 213 -21.76 -3.18 -0.60
N SER A 214 -22.70 -3.83 0.09
CA SER A 214 -23.66 -4.74 -0.52
C SER A 214 -24.63 -3.94 -1.42
N HIS A 215 -24.36 -3.88 -2.72
CA HIS A 215 -25.41 -3.56 -3.68
C HIS A 215 -26.20 -4.84 -3.95
N LYS A 216 -27.32 -5.05 -3.22
CA LYS A 216 -28.32 -6.02 -3.65
C LYS A 216 -28.84 -5.53 -5.00
N ALA A 217 -28.55 -6.26 -6.08
CA ALA A 217 -29.22 -6.01 -7.35
C ALA A 217 -30.74 -6.19 -7.14
N PRO A 218 -31.60 -5.29 -7.65
CA PRO A 218 -33.03 -5.53 -7.61
C PRO A 218 -33.29 -6.85 -8.34
N LYS A 219 -34.02 -7.77 -7.68
CA LYS A 219 -34.45 -9.01 -8.30
C LYS A 219 -35.25 -8.61 -9.54
N ALA A 220 -34.81 -9.03 -10.73
CA ALA A 220 -35.63 -8.93 -11.93
C ALA A 220 -36.96 -9.63 -11.60
N LYS A 221 -38.07 -8.88 -11.67
CA LYS A 221 -39.40 -9.49 -11.60
C LYS A 221 -39.51 -10.40 -12.82
N ALA A 222 -39.70 -11.69 -12.58
CA ALA A 222 -40.10 -12.60 -13.65
C ALA A 222 -41.46 -12.11 -14.16
N SER A 223 -41.48 -11.67 -15.42
CA SER A 223 -42.70 -11.43 -16.20
C SER A 223 -43.11 -12.73 -16.89
#